data_AF-A0A2E0T9W6-F1
#
_entry.id   AF-A0A2E0T9W6-F1
#
_cell.length_a   1.000
_cell.length_b   1.000
_cell.length_c   1.000
_cell.angle_alpha   90.00
_cell.angle_beta   90.00
_cell.angle_gamma   90.00
#
_symmetry.space_group_name_H-M   'P 1'
#
loop_
_entity.id
_entity.type
_entity.pdbx_description
1 polymer ?
#
loop_
_entity_poly.entity_id
_entity_poly.type
_entity_poly.pdbx_seq_one_letter_code
_entity_poly.pdbx_strand_id
1 'polypeptide(L)'
;MSGPARARVLFHAGRVVAIEMPDDRPLGELLQLDPAAHGEALGRGRVHGPVGAWLVREGLASEGDVLAALRRQLRVRVGALLRWPDARLRFAPVAAPLPTLHEPVPVIDLVLGGLRDALGSVPAAASRRLRTQRWGLSPLGEALLPKAALWPEERAMAGVLERPLGGDSVLSIGAHRPRALRALYAWHLLGLVTCRRAGTRHGVLLRKRHQLRHAASPADLLELREHGDARRGLRRLLRDVHPDRFEPSLQTTSGEVVQALMRAERKLRG
;
A
#
# COMPACT_ATOMS: atom_id res chain seq x y z
N MET A 1 -28.50 -22.26 -6.23
CA MET A 1 -28.21 -21.33 -5.11
C MET A 1 -26.70 -21.23 -4.96
N SER A 2 -26.05 -20.19 -5.49
CA SER A 2 -24.61 -20.00 -5.30
C SER A 2 -24.36 -19.47 -3.89
N GLY A 3 -23.66 -20.26 -3.07
CA GLY A 3 -23.09 -19.78 -1.82
C GLY A 3 -22.10 -18.64 -2.04
N PRO A 4 -21.61 -17.99 -0.97
CA PRO A 4 -20.61 -16.93 -1.11
C PRO A 4 -19.38 -17.49 -1.84
N ALA A 5 -18.84 -16.71 -2.79
CA ALA A 5 -17.62 -17.07 -3.51
C ALA A 5 -16.48 -17.31 -2.52
N ARG A 6 -15.74 -18.41 -2.68
CA ARG A 6 -14.63 -18.80 -1.81
C ARG A 6 -13.39 -19.02 -2.66
N ALA A 7 -12.26 -18.53 -2.17
CA ALA A 7 -10.96 -18.82 -2.72
C ALA A 7 -10.08 -19.45 -1.64
N ARG A 8 -9.23 -20.40 -2.02
CA ARG A 8 -8.22 -21.00 -1.13
C ARG A 8 -6.85 -20.59 -1.61
N VAL A 9 -6.07 -19.95 -0.74
CA VAL A 9 -4.69 -19.55 -1.03
C VAL A 9 -3.77 -20.37 -0.15
N LEU A 10 -2.80 -21.04 -0.75
CA LEU A 10 -1.83 -21.87 -0.07
C LEU A 10 -0.48 -21.17 -0.03
N PHE A 11 0.13 -21.15 1.15
CA PHE A 11 1.42 -20.54 1.41
C PHE A 11 2.42 -21.60 1.91
N HIS A 12 3.65 -21.54 1.41
CA HIS A 12 4.77 -22.35 1.89
C HIS A 12 6.03 -21.49 1.99
N ALA A 13 6.68 -21.47 3.15
CA ALA A 13 7.88 -20.66 3.42
C ALA A 13 7.74 -19.18 3.00
N GLY A 14 6.58 -18.58 3.26
CA GLY A 14 6.28 -17.19 2.89
C GLY A 14 6.05 -16.96 1.39
N ARG A 15 5.74 -18.01 0.62
CA ARG A 15 5.48 -17.96 -0.83
C ARG A 15 4.11 -18.52 -1.17
N VAL A 16 3.39 -17.91 -2.11
CA VAL A 16 2.13 -18.45 -2.62
C VAL A 16 2.45 -19.60 -3.58
N VAL A 17 1.90 -20.78 -3.30
CA VAL A 17 2.14 -22.00 -4.09
C VAL A 17 0.92 -22.43 -4.89
N ALA A 18 -0.29 -22.09 -4.44
CA ALA A 18 -1.52 -22.36 -5.17
C ALA A 18 -2.62 -21.38 -4.76
N ILE A 19 -3.53 -21.12 -5.70
CA ILE A 19 -4.78 -20.40 -5.49
C ILE A 19 -5.87 -21.16 -6.23
N GLU A 20 -6.94 -21.52 -5.53
CA GLU A 20 -8.15 -22.12 -6.08
C GLU A 20 -9.27 -21.08 -6.06
N MET A 21 -9.95 -20.86 -7.19
CA MET A 21 -11.06 -19.91 -7.34
C MET A 21 -12.20 -20.49 -8.19
N PRO A 22 -13.44 -19.97 -8.09
CA PRO A 22 -14.60 -20.51 -8.81
C PRO A 22 -14.54 -20.36 -10.34
N ASP A 23 -13.99 -19.26 -10.86
CA ASP A 23 -13.90 -18.95 -12.31
C ASP A 23 -12.45 -19.08 -12.82
N ASP A 24 -11.90 -20.28 -12.71
CA ASP A 24 -10.52 -20.56 -13.11
C ASP A 24 -10.39 -20.74 -14.62
N ARG A 25 -9.67 -19.83 -15.29
CA ARG A 25 -9.23 -20.10 -16.67
C ARG A 25 -8.28 -21.30 -16.69
N PRO A 26 -8.54 -22.32 -17.52
CA PRO A 26 -7.71 -23.52 -17.58
C PRO A 26 -6.30 -23.19 -18.12
N LEU A 27 -5.31 -23.98 -17.68
CA LEU A 27 -3.91 -23.80 -18.06
C LEU A 27 -3.70 -23.86 -19.59
N GLY A 28 -4.48 -24.67 -20.30
CA GLY A 28 -4.40 -24.83 -21.76
C GLY A 28 -4.65 -23.55 -22.55
N GLU A 29 -5.53 -22.66 -22.06
CA GLU A 29 -5.76 -21.36 -22.70
C GLU A 29 -4.56 -20.40 -22.58
N LEU A 30 -3.72 -20.59 -21.55
CA LEU A 30 -2.54 -19.75 -21.33
C LEU A 30 -1.32 -20.25 -22.10
N LEU A 31 -1.28 -21.55 -22.43
CA LEU A 31 -0.17 -22.20 -23.12
C LEU A 31 -0.25 -22.13 -24.64
N GLN A 32 -1.35 -21.61 -25.22
CA GLN A 32 -1.55 -21.51 -26.67
C GLN A 32 -1.17 -22.81 -27.41
N LEU A 33 -1.56 -23.95 -26.84
CA LEU A 33 -1.22 -25.27 -27.37
C LEU A 33 -1.81 -25.45 -28.78
N ASP A 34 -1.10 -26.17 -29.64
CA ASP A 34 -1.65 -26.62 -30.92
C ASP A 34 -2.87 -27.54 -30.66
N PRO A 35 -4.08 -27.16 -31.10
CA PRO A 35 -5.29 -27.95 -30.87
C PRO A 35 -5.22 -29.35 -31.47
N ALA A 36 -4.53 -29.53 -32.60
CA ALA A 36 -4.43 -30.82 -33.29
C ALA A 36 -3.52 -31.78 -32.51
N ALA A 37 -2.31 -31.33 -32.19
CA ALA A 37 -1.34 -32.11 -31.41
C ALA A 37 -1.87 -32.43 -29.99
N HIS A 38 -2.58 -31.49 -29.36
CA HIS A 38 -3.21 -31.72 -28.05
C HIS A 38 -4.35 -32.74 -28.13
N GLY A 39 -5.17 -32.69 -29.19
CA GLY A 39 -6.23 -33.66 -29.44
C GLY A 39 -5.70 -35.09 -29.65
N GLU A 40 -4.63 -35.24 -30.44
CA GLU A 40 -3.95 -36.53 -30.63
C GLU A 40 -3.39 -37.09 -29.32
N ALA A 41 -2.74 -36.25 -28.50
CA ALA A 41 -2.20 -36.68 -27.21
C ALA A 41 -3.29 -37.16 -26.23
N LEU A 42 -4.46 -36.51 -26.22
CA LEU A 42 -5.63 -36.97 -25.43
C LEU A 42 -6.21 -38.29 -25.96
N GLY A 43 -6.13 -38.52 -27.27
CA GLY A 43 -6.54 -39.78 -27.90
C GLY A 43 -5.64 -40.97 -27.53
N ARG A 44 -4.37 -40.73 -27.19
CA ARG A 44 -3.39 -41.76 -26.83
C ARG A 44 -3.55 -42.32 -25.40
N GLY A 45 -4.27 -41.64 -24.52
CA GLY A 45 -4.48 -42.13 -23.16
C GLY A 45 -5.05 -41.11 -22.19
N ARG A 46 -5.32 -41.55 -20.96
CA ARG A 46 -5.81 -40.66 -19.88
C ARG A 46 -4.68 -39.78 -19.33
N VAL A 47 -5.01 -38.55 -19.02
CA VAL A 47 -4.13 -37.63 -18.30
C VAL A 47 -3.93 -38.14 -16.86
N HIS A 48 -2.69 -38.44 -16.49
CA HIS A 48 -2.33 -38.89 -15.15
C HIS A 48 -1.43 -37.88 -14.45
N GLY A 49 -1.84 -37.45 -13.25
CA GLY A 49 -1.11 -36.49 -12.43
C GLY A 49 -1.33 -35.03 -12.86
N PRO A 50 -0.43 -34.10 -12.47
CA PRO A 50 -0.56 -32.69 -12.81
C PRO A 50 -0.51 -32.46 -14.33
N VAL A 51 -1.50 -31.73 -14.86
CA VAL A 51 -1.64 -31.46 -16.31
C VAL A 51 -0.38 -30.85 -16.91
N GLY A 52 0.30 -29.93 -16.21
CA GLY A 52 1.54 -29.34 -16.70
C GLY A 52 2.67 -30.35 -16.91
N ALA A 53 2.83 -31.31 -16.00
CA ALA A 53 3.84 -32.36 -16.11
C ALA A 53 3.50 -33.38 -17.22
N TRP A 54 2.21 -33.60 -17.46
CA TRP A 54 1.75 -34.39 -18.61
C TRP A 54 2.04 -33.68 -19.94
N LEU A 55 1.74 -32.38 -20.04
CA LEU A 55 2.01 -31.58 -21.25
C LEU A 55 3.50 -31.58 -21.65
N VAL A 56 4.40 -31.47 -20.67
CA VAL A 56 5.85 -31.55 -20.91
C VAL A 56 6.25 -32.93 -21.41
N ARG A 57 5.73 -34.00 -20.79
CA ARG A 57 6.04 -35.38 -21.15
C ARG A 57 5.56 -35.74 -22.56
N GLU A 58 4.40 -35.23 -22.97
CA GLU A 58 3.86 -35.40 -24.31
C GLU A 58 4.54 -34.49 -25.36
N GLY A 59 5.50 -33.65 -24.96
CA GLY A 59 6.20 -32.73 -25.85
C GLY A 59 5.34 -31.55 -26.34
N LEU A 60 4.19 -31.32 -25.70
CA LEU A 60 3.24 -30.27 -26.10
C LEU A 60 3.61 -28.88 -25.56
N ALA A 61 4.43 -28.82 -24.52
CA ALA A 61 4.93 -27.58 -23.94
C ALA A 61 6.31 -27.78 -23.31
N SER A 62 7.13 -26.74 -23.26
CA SER A 62 8.35 -26.79 -22.46
C SER A 62 8.06 -26.59 -20.97
N GLU A 63 8.95 -27.03 -20.09
CA GLU A 63 8.86 -26.73 -18.65
C GLU A 63 8.81 -25.21 -18.38
N GLY A 64 9.55 -24.43 -19.18
CA GLY A 64 9.56 -22.97 -19.10
C GLY A 64 8.21 -22.35 -19.44
N ASP A 65 7.54 -22.85 -20.48
CA ASP A 65 6.21 -22.36 -20.89
C ASP A 65 5.16 -22.68 -19.84
N VAL A 66 5.17 -23.90 -19.30
CA VAL A 66 4.29 -24.32 -18.20
C VAL A 66 4.51 -23.43 -16.98
N LEU A 67 5.76 -23.16 -16.60
CA LEU A 67 6.07 -22.28 -15.48
C LEU A 67 5.59 -20.85 -15.73
N ALA A 68 5.83 -20.30 -16.91
CA ALA A 68 5.38 -18.96 -17.28
C ALA A 68 3.84 -18.84 -17.28
N ALA A 69 3.14 -19.83 -17.81
CA ALA A 69 1.68 -19.90 -17.81
C ALA A 69 1.13 -19.98 -16.38
N LEU A 70 1.70 -20.83 -15.51
CA LEU A 70 1.30 -20.93 -14.10
C LEU A 70 1.52 -19.62 -13.35
N ARG A 71 2.64 -18.91 -13.59
CA ARG A 71 2.89 -17.57 -13.03
C ARG A 71 1.85 -16.55 -13.48
N ARG A 72 1.50 -16.56 -14.77
CA ARG A 72 0.48 -15.68 -15.34
C ARG A 72 -0.89 -15.96 -14.72
N GLN A 73 -1.26 -17.23 -14.61
CA GLN A 73 -2.50 -17.67 -13.96
C GLN A 73 -2.55 -17.19 -12.51
N LEU A 74 -1.46 -17.37 -11.76
CA LEU A 74 -1.38 -16.96 -10.36
C LEU A 74 -1.55 -15.44 -10.20
N ARG A 75 -0.93 -14.62 -11.05
CA ARG A 75 -1.11 -13.15 -11.05
C ARG A 75 -2.56 -12.76 -11.31
N VAL A 76 -3.19 -13.37 -12.33
CA VAL A 76 -4.60 -13.11 -12.65
C VAL A 76 -5.51 -13.46 -11.47
N ARG A 77 -5.27 -14.60 -10.82
CA ARG A 77 -6.02 -15.04 -9.64
C ARG A 77 -5.88 -14.07 -8.46
N VAL A 78 -4.66 -13.64 -8.14
CA VAL A 78 -4.44 -12.64 -7.08
C VAL A 78 -5.14 -11.33 -7.41
N GLY A 79 -5.06 -10.86 -8.65
CA GLY A 79 -5.78 -9.66 -9.10
C GLY A 79 -7.30 -9.80 -8.96
N ALA A 80 -7.86 -10.96 -9.33
CA ALA A 80 -9.29 -11.24 -9.15
C ALA A 80 -9.70 -11.26 -7.67
N LEU A 81 -8.91 -11.91 -6.82
CA LEU A 81 -9.14 -11.97 -5.37
C LEU A 81 -9.15 -10.58 -4.74
N LEU A 82 -8.22 -9.70 -5.13
CA LEU A 82 -8.12 -8.34 -4.61
C LEU A 82 -9.29 -7.42 -5.01
N ARG A 83 -10.10 -7.82 -6.01
CA ARG A 83 -11.31 -7.10 -6.40
C ARG A 83 -12.55 -7.54 -5.60
N TRP A 84 -12.45 -8.58 -4.78
CA TRP A 84 -13.58 -9.04 -3.98
C TRP A 84 -13.87 -8.03 -2.86
N PRO A 85 -15.06 -7.40 -2.84
CA PRO A 85 -15.44 -6.53 -1.74
C PRO A 85 -15.60 -7.36 -0.46
N ASP A 86 -15.15 -6.81 0.67
CA ASP A 86 -15.40 -7.33 2.01
C ASP A 86 -14.99 -8.81 2.24
N ALA A 87 -13.92 -9.24 1.58
CA ALA A 87 -13.39 -10.59 1.72
C ALA A 87 -12.99 -10.89 3.18
N ARG A 88 -13.58 -11.95 3.76
CA ARG A 88 -13.20 -12.45 5.09
C ARG A 88 -12.07 -13.45 4.97
N LEU A 89 -10.91 -13.11 5.53
CA LEU A 89 -9.73 -13.97 5.52
C LEU A 89 -9.75 -14.93 6.73
N ARG A 90 -9.42 -16.20 6.48
CA ARG A 90 -9.21 -17.22 7.51
C ARG A 90 -7.90 -17.92 7.24
N PHE A 91 -7.09 -18.09 8.28
CA PHE A 91 -5.79 -18.76 8.21
C PHE A 91 -5.87 -20.07 8.98
N ALA A 92 -5.50 -21.16 8.32
CA ALA A 92 -5.43 -22.48 8.94
C ALA A 92 -4.18 -23.21 8.42
N PRO A 93 -3.40 -23.87 9.28
CA PRO A 93 -2.34 -24.77 8.84
C PRO A 93 -2.98 -25.97 8.12
N VAL A 94 -2.41 -26.38 7.00
CA VAL A 94 -2.89 -27.51 6.21
C VAL A 94 -1.71 -28.36 5.76
N ALA A 95 -1.81 -29.67 5.97
CA ALA A 95 -0.96 -30.64 5.27
C ALA A 95 -1.50 -30.77 3.85
N ALA A 96 -0.74 -30.30 2.86
CA ALA A 96 -1.12 -30.41 1.47
C ALA A 96 0.06 -31.01 0.68
N PRO A 97 -0.15 -32.10 -0.08
CA PRO A 97 0.82 -32.57 -1.05
C PRO A 97 0.80 -31.58 -2.22
N LEU A 98 1.61 -30.53 -2.12
CA LEU A 98 1.58 -29.43 -3.09
C LEU A 98 2.55 -29.75 -4.22
N PRO A 99 2.11 -29.69 -5.50
CA PRO A 99 3.05 -29.56 -6.60
C PRO A 99 3.78 -28.21 -6.41
N THR A 100 5.02 -28.28 -5.94
CA THR A 100 5.86 -27.11 -5.70
C THR A 100 6.26 -26.50 -7.04
N LEU A 101 5.91 -25.23 -7.24
CA LEU A 101 6.56 -24.43 -8.28
C LEU A 101 8.05 -24.34 -7.91
N HIS A 102 8.91 -24.91 -8.75
CA HIS A 102 10.36 -24.97 -8.51
C HIS A 102 11.01 -23.58 -8.41
N GLU A 103 10.35 -22.56 -8.98
CA GLU A 103 10.75 -21.16 -8.88
C GLU A 103 9.53 -20.26 -8.55
N PRO A 104 9.19 -20.15 -7.25
CA PRO A 104 8.00 -19.45 -6.77
C PRO A 104 8.16 -17.93 -6.88
N VAL A 105 7.11 -17.25 -7.36
CA VAL A 105 7.08 -15.79 -7.47
C VAL A 105 7.08 -15.17 -6.06
N PRO A 106 7.90 -14.13 -5.79
CA PRO A 106 7.84 -13.41 -4.53
C PRO A 106 6.41 -12.92 -4.25
N VAL A 107 5.91 -13.11 -3.03
CA VAL A 107 4.53 -12.73 -2.66
C VAL A 107 4.29 -11.25 -2.86
N ILE A 108 5.30 -10.43 -2.60
CA ILE A 108 5.22 -8.99 -2.80
C ILE A 108 4.96 -8.65 -4.28
N ASP A 109 5.49 -9.41 -5.23
CA ASP A 109 5.28 -9.18 -6.66
C ASP A 109 3.87 -9.56 -7.09
N LEU A 110 3.36 -10.67 -6.54
CA LEU A 110 2.00 -11.11 -6.78
C LEU A 110 0.99 -10.10 -6.24
N VAL A 111 1.20 -9.64 -5.01
CA VAL A 111 0.31 -8.70 -4.34
C VAL A 111 0.38 -7.31 -4.98
N LEU A 112 1.57 -6.78 -5.27
CA LEU A 112 1.71 -5.49 -5.95
C LEU A 112 1.18 -5.56 -7.38
N GLY A 113 1.47 -6.63 -8.12
CA GLY A 113 0.92 -6.85 -9.46
C GLY A 113 -0.61 -6.88 -9.44
N GLY A 114 -1.18 -7.71 -8.56
CA GLY A 114 -2.63 -7.82 -8.41
C GLY A 114 -3.29 -6.50 -7.99
N LEU A 115 -2.67 -5.72 -7.10
CA LEU A 115 -3.19 -4.40 -6.74
C LEU A 115 -3.09 -3.39 -7.89
N ARG A 116 -2.00 -3.39 -8.67
CA ARG A 116 -1.87 -2.54 -9.86
C ARG A 116 -2.99 -2.84 -10.87
N ASP A 117 -3.32 -4.11 -11.05
CA ASP A 117 -4.38 -4.57 -11.96
C ASP A 117 -5.79 -4.31 -11.40
N ALA A 118 -5.97 -4.37 -10.09
CA ALA A 118 -7.23 -4.04 -9.43
C ALA A 118 -7.49 -2.53 -9.41
N LEU A 119 -6.44 -1.72 -9.28
CA LEU A 119 -6.51 -0.26 -9.26
C LEU A 119 -6.58 0.31 -10.68
N GLY A 120 -7.79 0.39 -11.23
CA GLY A 120 -8.05 1.10 -12.48
C GLY A 120 -7.79 2.62 -12.36
N SER A 121 -8.17 3.22 -11.23
CA SER A 121 -7.94 4.63 -10.93
C SER A 121 -7.79 4.86 -9.42
N VAL A 122 -7.26 6.02 -9.04
CA VAL A 122 -7.18 6.43 -7.62
C VAL A 122 -8.37 7.34 -7.32
N PRO A 123 -9.17 7.07 -6.26
CA PRO A 123 -10.29 7.93 -5.88
C PRO A 123 -9.85 9.38 -5.68
N ALA A 124 -10.65 10.36 -6.12
CA ALA A 124 -10.27 11.78 -6.07
C ALA A 124 -9.87 12.25 -4.66
N ALA A 125 -10.61 11.80 -3.63
CA ALA A 125 -10.29 12.09 -2.23
C ALA A 125 -8.92 11.50 -1.80
N ALA A 126 -8.60 10.29 -2.25
CA ALA A 126 -7.31 9.66 -2.01
C ALA A 126 -6.19 10.39 -2.76
N SER A 127 -6.41 10.76 -4.03
CA SER A 127 -5.46 11.52 -4.85
C SER A 127 -5.03 12.83 -4.16
N ARG A 128 -6.00 13.63 -3.71
CA ARG A 128 -5.71 14.88 -2.97
C ARG A 128 -4.88 14.62 -1.71
N ARG A 129 -5.20 13.57 -0.96
CA ARG A 129 -4.46 13.19 0.25
C ARG A 129 -3.04 12.75 -0.07
N LEU A 130 -2.86 11.94 -1.10
CA LEU A 130 -1.55 11.46 -1.55
C LEU A 130 -0.63 12.63 -1.90
N ARG A 131 -1.15 13.67 -2.54
CA ARG A 131 -0.37 14.85 -2.94
C ARG A 131 0.06 15.75 -1.78
N THR A 132 -0.84 15.94 -0.81
CA THR A 132 -0.69 16.93 0.27
C THR A 132 0.05 16.41 1.50
N GLN A 133 0.17 15.09 1.67
CA GLN A 133 0.82 14.49 2.84
C GLN A 133 2.30 14.24 2.63
N ARG A 134 3.04 14.02 3.73
CA ARG A 134 4.42 13.54 3.66
C ARG A 134 4.44 12.03 3.79
N TRP A 135 5.14 11.38 2.89
CA TRP A 135 5.24 9.93 2.78
C TRP A 135 6.66 9.50 3.09
N GLY A 136 6.80 8.44 3.87
CA GLY A 136 8.05 7.72 4.05
C GLY A 136 7.79 6.22 4.06
N LEU A 137 8.84 5.43 3.91
CA LEU A 137 8.74 3.98 4.02
C LEU A 137 8.30 3.58 5.44
N SER A 138 7.50 2.52 5.53
CA SER A 138 7.33 1.79 6.79
C SER A 138 8.46 0.75 6.93
N PRO A 139 8.67 0.16 8.13
CA PRO A 139 9.60 -0.96 8.28
C PRO A 139 9.28 -2.13 7.33
N LEU A 140 7.99 -2.34 7.04
CA LEU A 140 7.55 -3.33 6.06
C LEU A 140 7.94 -2.91 4.63
N GLY A 141 7.77 -1.63 4.29
CA GLY A 141 8.20 -1.06 3.01
C GLY A 141 9.70 -1.19 2.78
N GLU A 142 10.51 -0.86 3.78
CA GLU A 142 11.98 -1.00 3.75
C GLU A 142 12.41 -2.46 3.49
N ALA A 143 11.73 -3.42 4.13
CA ALA A 143 12.05 -4.83 3.99
C ALA A 143 11.60 -5.46 2.66
N LEU A 144 10.49 -4.96 2.08
CA LEU A 144 9.80 -5.61 0.96
C LEU A 144 9.98 -4.91 -0.39
N LEU A 145 9.98 -3.57 -0.47
CA LEU A 145 10.09 -2.87 -1.75
C LEU A 145 11.39 -3.15 -2.52
N PRO A 146 12.57 -3.28 -1.88
CA PRO A 146 13.80 -3.63 -2.59
C PRO A 146 13.76 -5.02 -3.24
N LYS A 147 12.92 -5.92 -2.73
CA LYS A 147 12.74 -7.29 -3.22
C LYS A 147 11.63 -7.41 -4.26
N ALA A 148 10.93 -6.30 -4.52
CA ALA A 148 9.80 -6.28 -5.44
C ALA A 148 10.24 -5.98 -6.88
N ALA A 149 9.53 -6.55 -7.84
CA ALA A 149 9.55 -6.18 -9.24
C ALA A 149 8.89 -4.80 -9.44
N LEU A 150 9.66 -3.76 -9.09
CA LEU A 150 9.31 -2.36 -9.31
C LEU A 150 9.70 -1.92 -10.71
N TRP A 151 8.81 -1.15 -11.33
CA TRP A 151 9.12 -0.41 -12.56
C TRP A 151 10.14 0.71 -12.29
N PRO A 152 10.82 1.23 -13.32
CA PRO A 152 11.85 2.25 -13.13
C PRO A 152 11.36 3.49 -12.35
N GLU A 153 10.15 3.97 -12.63
CA GLU A 153 9.60 5.15 -11.95
C GLU A 153 9.25 4.86 -10.49
N GLU A 154 8.73 3.66 -10.22
CA GLU A 154 8.42 3.19 -8.88
C GLU A 154 9.70 2.99 -8.05
N ARG A 155 10.76 2.47 -8.66
CA ARG A 155 12.05 2.30 -8.01
C ARG A 155 12.66 3.64 -7.62
N ALA A 156 12.58 4.64 -8.52
CA ALA A 156 13.02 6.00 -8.23
C ALA A 156 12.22 6.63 -7.07
N MET A 157 10.89 6.45 -7.08
CA MET A 157 10.04 6.91 -5.97
C MET A 157 10.38 6.21 -4.65
N ALA A 158 10.60 4.88 -4.66
CA ALA A 158 10.96 4.14 -3.45
C ALA A 158 12.28 4.63 -2.85
N GLY A 159 13.28 4.91 -3.69
CA GLY A 159 14.59 5.41 -3.24
C GLY A 159 14.53 6.76 -2.52
N VAL A 160 13.60 7.65 -2.88
CA VAL A 160 13.47 8.95 -2.19
C VAL A 160 12.61 8.90 -0.92
N LEU A 161 11.91 7.79 -0.69
CA LEU A 161 11.00 7.61 0.46
C LEU A 161 11.73 7.09 1.71
N GLU A 162 13.03 6.81 1.64
CA GLU A 162 13.89 6.56 2.80
C GLU A 162 13.79 7.70 3.84
N ARG A 163 13.50 8.92 3.38
CA ARG A 163 13.19 10.06 4.22
C ARG A 163 11.78 10.58 3.91
N PRO A 164 11.00 11.05 4.91
CA PRO A 164 9.66 11.55 4.66
C PRO A 164 9.63 12.73 3.69
N LEU A 165 9.06 12.56 2.50
CA LEU A 165 8.99 13.56 1.43
C LEU A 165 7.54 13.97 1.14
N GLY A 166 7.33 15.20 0.69
CA GLY A 166 6.00 15.69 0.28
C GLY A 166 5.46 14.88 -0.90
N GLY A 167 4.17 14.56 -0.87
CA GLY A 167 3.52 13.70 -1.85
C GLY A 167 3.64 14.18 -3.28
N ASP A 168 3.44 15.47 -3.55
CA ASP A 168 3.66 16.03 -4.89
C ASP A 168 5.12 15.91 -5.33
N SER A 169 6.09 16.04 -4.43
CA SER A 169 7.52 15.84 -4.73
C SER A 169 7.87 14.37 -5.02
N VAL A 170 7.22 13.42 -4.34
CA VAL A 170 7.37 11.99 -4.65
C VAL A 170 6.75 11.70 -6.02
N LEU A 171 5.58 12.26 -6.31
CA LEU A 171 4.89 12.06 -7.58
C LEU A 171 5.61 12.74 -8.75
N SER A 172 6.32 13.85 -8.52
CA SER A 172 7.10 14.51 -9.57
C SER A 172 8.27 13.66 -10.05
N ILE A 173 8.86 12.83 -9.17
CA ILE A 173 9.89 11.85 -9.54
C ILE A 173 9.33 10.77 -10.47
N GLY A 174 8.08 10.36 -10.23
CA GLY A 174 7.33 9.52 -11.16
C GLY A 174 6.78 10.26 -12.39
N ALA A 175 7.31 11.45 -12.70
CA ALA A 175 6.88 12.35 -13.78
C ALA A 175 5.37 12.66 -13.76
N HIS A 176 4.76 12.69 -12.57
CA HIS A 176 3.32 12.84 -12.35
C HIS A 176 2.43 11.88 -13.16
N ARG A 177 2.97 10.75 -13.62
CA ARG A 177 2.18 9.81 -14.40
C ARG A 177 1.08 9.19 -13.54
N PRO A 178 -0.10 8.86 -14.11
CA PRO A 178 -1.18 8.19 -13.37
C PRO A 178 -0.71 6.91 -12.66
N ARG A 179 0.30 6.25 -13.21
CA ARG A 179 0.97 5.08 -12.63
C ARG A 179 1.69 5.38 -11.31
N ALA A 180 2.39 6.52 -11.20
CA ALA A 180 3.06 6.92 -9.95
C ALA A 180 2.04 7.13 -8.82
N LEU A 181 0.91 7.77 -9.14
CA LEU A 181 -0.18 7.96 -8.19
C LEU A 181 -0.79 6.62 -7.75
N ARG A 182 -1.03 5.71 -8.69
CA ARG A 182 -1.54 4.35 -8.40
C ARG A 182 -0.55 3.54 -7.56
N ALA A 183 0.74 3.61 -7.86
CA ALA A 183 1.79 2.92 -7.11
C ALA A 183 1.83 3.41 -5.65
N LEU A 184 1.91 4.73 -5.44
CA LEU A 184 1.92 5.30 -4.09
C LEU A 184 0.63 4.96 -3.31
N TYR A 185 -0.51 4.94 -4.00
CA TYR A 185 -1.77 4.50 -3.41
C TYR A 185 -1.76 3.02 -3.01
N ALA A 186 -1.31 2.14 -3.91
CA ALA A 186 -1.18 0.71 -3.65
C ALA A 186 -0.27 0.43 -2.45
N TRP A 187 0.89 1.10 -2.40
CA TRP A 187 1.83 0.99 -1.28
C TRP A 187 1.21 1.46 0.03
N HIS A 188 0.38 2.50 0.00
CA HIS A 188 -0.32 2.97 1.19
C HIS A 188 -1.35 1.94 1.67
N LEU A 189 -2.13 1.35 0.76
CA LEU A 189 -3.11 0.30 1.10
C LEU A 189 -2.44 -0.93 1.71
N LEU A 190 -1.24 -1.28 1.25
CA LEU A 190 -0.44 -2.37 1.80
C LEU A 190 0.33 -2.00 3.08
N GLY A 191 0.29 -0.73 3.51
CA GLY A 191 1.08 -0.26 4.64
C GLY A 191 2.60 -0.26 4.39
N LEU A 192 3.05 -0.27 3.13
CA LEU A 192 4.46 -0.15 2.75
C LEU A 192 4.97 1.29 2.90
N VAL A 193 4.07 2.26 2.74
CA VAL A 193 4.36 3.67 3.01
C VAL A 193 3.44 4.16 4.12
N THR A 194 4.02 4.97 5.01
CA THR A 194 3.27 5.67 6.03
C THR A 194 3.12 7.13 5.66
N CYS A 195 1.92 7.66 5.86
CA CYS A 195 1.75 9.10 5.86
C CYS A 195 2.09 9.62 7.26
N ARG A 196 3.14 10.44 7.35
CA ARG A 196 3.19 11.41 8.44
C ARG A 196 2.39 12.60 7.94
N ARG A 197 1.27 12.93 8.60
CA ARG A 197 0.72 14.29 8.48
C ARG A 197 1.91 15.22 8.72
N ALA A 198 2.17 16.15 7.79
CA ALA A 198 3.17 17.20 8.02
C ALA A 198 2.97 17.70 9.46
N GLY A 199 3.99 17.48 10.30
CA GLY A 199 3.79 17.13 11.72
C GLY A 199 2.67 17.92 12.36
N THR A 200 1.71 17.25 13.01
CA THR A 200 0.63 17.93 13.77
C THR A 200 1.19 19.07 14.63
N ARG A 201 2.39 18.90 15.18
CA ARG A 201 3.14 19.92 15.93
C ARG A 201 3.66 21.10 15.09
N HIS A 202 4.28 20.83 13.94
CA HIS A 202 4.75 21.89 13.02
C HIS A 202 3.57 22.65 12.40
N GLY A 203 2.50 21.95 12.03
CA GLY A 203 1.26 22.55 11.55
C GLY A 203 0.57 23.40 12.60
N VAL A 204 0.51 22.94 13.85
CA VAL A 204 0.00 23.74 14.99
C VAL A 204 0.89 24.96 15.21
N LEU A 205 2.22 24.81 15.20
CA LEU A 205 3.16 25.91 15.37
C LEU A 205 2.99 26.99 14.28
N LEU A 206 2.94 26.60 13.01
CA LEU A 206 2.72 27.52 11.89
C LEU A 206 1.34 28.18 11.95
N ARG A 207 0.29 27.43 12.29
CA ARG A 207 -1.06 27.98 12.49
C ARG A 207 -1.09 29.02 13.61
N LYS A 208 -0.46 28.75 14.75
CA LYS A 208 -0.37 29.70 15.87
C LYS A 208 0.44 30.93 15.51
N ARG A 209 1.58 30.75 14.82
CA ARG A 209 2.37 31.88 14.32
C ARG A 209 1.56 32.77 13.38
N HIS A 210 0.77 32.18 12.49
CA HIS A 210 -0.13 32.91 11.61
C HIS A 210 -1.20 33.68 12.40
N GLN A 211 -1.85 33.04 13.37
CA GLN A 211 -2.83 33.70 14.25
C GLN A 211 -2.25 34.90 15.01
N LEU A 212 -0.99 34.82 15.45
CA LEU A 212 -0.30 35.95 16.10
C LEU A 212 -0.04 37.11 15.14
N ARG A 213 0.38 36.82 13.91
CA ARG A 213 0.60 37.85 12.88
C ARG A 213 -0.69 38.59 12.51
N HIS A 214 -1.82 37.91 12.56
CA HIS A 214 -3.13 38.46 12.24
C HIS A 214 -3.94 38.89 13.48
N ALA A 215 -3.27 39.13 14.61
CA ALA A 215 -3.87 39.66 15.83
C ALA A 215 -5.14 38.91 16.29
N ALA A 216 -5.12 37.58 16.21
CA ALA A 216 -6.24 36.75 16.65
C ALA A 216 -6.61 37.01 18.12
N SER A 217 -7.91 36.91 18.44
CA SER A 217 -8.37 37.14 19.80
C SER A 217 -7.76 36.12 20.78
N PRO A 218 -7.64 36.45 22.08
CA PRO A 218 -7.14 35.51 23.08
C PRO A 218 -7.91 34.18 23.12
N ALA A 219 -9.22 34.20 22.87
CA ALA A 219 -10.06 33.00 22.82
C ALA A 219 -9.76 32.14 21.59
N ASP A 220 -9.54 32.77 20.42
CA ASP A 220 -9.17 32.08 19.18
C ASP A 220 -7.76 31.48 19.26
N LEU A 221 -6.83 32.19 19.91
CA LEU A 221 -5.47 31.72 20.18
C LEU A 221 -5.48 30.47 21.05
N LEU A 222 -6.39 30.37 22.03
CA LEU A 222 -6.54 29.18 22.87
C LEU A 222 -7.52 28.14 22.30
N GLU A 223 -8.13 28.40 21.13
CA GLU A 223 -9.12 27.53 20.50
C GLU A 223 -10.25 27.14 21.47
N LEU A 224 -10.72 28.14 22.22
CA LEU A 224 -11.85 27.98 23.12
C LEU A 224 -13.15 28.00 22.30
N ARG A 225 -14.03 27.04 22.58
CA ARG A 225 -15.45 27.16 22.19
C ARG A 225 -16.15 28.01 23.25
N GLU A 226 -17.35 28.52 22.96
CA GLU A 226 -18.12 29.36 23.89
C GLU A 226 -18.06 28.78 25.33
N HIS A 227 -17.57 29.59 26.28
CA HIS A 227 -17.36 29.25 27.70
C HIS A 227 -16.26 28.20 28.03
N GLY A 228 -15.28 28.02 27.15
CA GLY A 228 -14.18 27.07 27.35
C GLY A 228 -13.16 27.47 28.44
N ASP A 229 -12.65 26.48 29.18
CA ASP A 229 -11.59 26.66 30.18
C ASP A 229 -10.23 27.00 29.52
N ALA A 230 -9.78 28.24 29.73
CA ALA A 230 -8.50 28.77 29.25
C ALA A 230 -7.29 27.93 29.71
N ARG A 231 -7.29 27.41 30.96
CA ARG A 231 -6.22 26.53 31.48
C ARG A 231 -6.14 25.23 30.69
N ARG A 232 -7.30 24.67 30.34
CA ARG A 232 -7.38 23.41 29.59
C ARG A 232 -6.96 23.63 28.14
N GLY A 233 -7.36 24.74 27.52
CA GLY A 233 -6.91 25.14 26.17
C GLY A 233 -5.39 25.30 26.10
N LEU A 234 -4.80 26.03 27.04
CA LEU A 234 -3.34 26.21 27.14
C LEU A 234 -2.61 24.87 27.33
N ARG A 235 -3.03 24.05 28.31
CA ARG A 235 -2.41 22.74 28.59
C ARG A 235 -2.51 21.77 27.41
N ARG A 236 -3.54 21.89 26.56
CA ARG A 236 -3.64 21.11 25.32
C ARG A 236 -2.59 21.56 24.33
N LEU A 237 -2.52 22.86 24.05
CA LEU A 237 -1.64 23.43 23.03
C LEU A 237 -0.15 23.31 23.39
N LEU A 238 0.23 23.52 24.66
CA LEU A 238 1.63 23.41 25.09
C LEU A 238 2.24 22.02 24.84
N ARG A 239 1.45 20.94 24.83
CA ARG A 239 1.97 19.59 24.49
C ARG A 239 2.49 19.50 23.06
N ASP A 240 1.94 20.34 22.18
CA ASP A 240 2.21 20.33 20.75
C ASP A 240 3.19 21.42 20.33
N VAL A 241 3.30 22.52 21.07
CA VAL A 241 4.15 23.68 20.75
C VAL A 241 5.28 23.96 21.74
N HIS A 242 5.67 23.03 22.62
CA HIS A 242 6.79 23.26 23.54
C HIS A 242 8.14 23.41 22.81
N PRO A 243 9.03 24.38 23.14
CA PRO A 243 10.31 24.59 22.47
C PRO A 243 11.19 23.34 22.39
N ASP A 244 11.31 22.59 23.49
CA ASP A 244 12.11 21.35 23.58
C ASP A 244 11.71 20.25 22.58
N ARG A 245 10.56 20.39 21.92
CA ARG A 245 10.04 19.41 20.95
C ARG A 245 10.38 19.76 19.49
N PHE A 246 11.12 20.86 19.26
CA PHE A 246 11.50 21.34 17.93
C PHE A 246 13.02 21.48 17.79
N GLU A 247 13.48 21.39 16.54
CA GLU A 247 14.88 21.65 16.15
C GLU A 247 15.29 23.11 16.48
N PRO A 248 16.59 23.38 16.70
CA PRO A 248 17.08 24.70 17.12
C PRO A 248 16.59 25.87 16.25
N SER A 249 16.48 25.66 14.94
CA SER A 249 15.99 26.66 13.97
C SER A 249 14.55 27.12 14.23
N LEU A 250 13.73 26.32 14.93
CA LEU A 250 12.33 26.60 15.21
C LEU A 250 12.05 26.89 16.69
N GLN A 251 13.04 26.74 17.59
CA GLN A 251 12.88 26.97 19.02
C GLN A 251 12.49 28.41 19.34
N THR A 252 13.09 29.40 18.65
CA THR A 252 12.74 30.82 18.83
C THR A 252 11.27 31.09 18.49
N THR A 253 10.82 30.60 17.33
CA THR A 253 9.41 30.75 16.89
C THR A 253 8.45 30.01 17.84
N SER A 254 8.86 28.85 18.33
CA SER A 254 8.11 28.08 19.33
C SER A 254 7.98 28.83 20.66
N GLY A 255 9.08 29.42 21.13
CA GLY A 255 9.11 30.26 22.34
C GLY A 255 8.17 31.47 22.24
N GLU A 256 8.17 32.17 21.11
CA GLU A 256 7.25 33.30 20.84
C GLU A 256 5.78 32.87 20.93
N VAL A 257 5.44 31.72 20.31
CA VAL A 257 4.08 31.17 20.34
C VAL A 257 3.68 30.78 21.77
N VAL A 258 4.55 30.10 22.52
CA VAL A 258 4.27 29.72 23.92
C VAL A 258 4.06 30.94 24.80
N GLN A 259 4.89 31.96 24.68
CA GLN A 259 4.73 33.22 25.43
C GLN A 259 3.40 33.90 25.12
N ALA A 260 2.99 33.92 23.86
CA ALA A 260 1.73 34.51 23.46
C ALA A 260 0.51 33.71 23.97
N LEU A 261 0.57 32.38 23.97
CA LEU A 261 -0.48 31.53 24.55
C LEU A 261 -0.61 31.75 26.06
N MET A 262 0.50 31.87 26.79
CA MET A 262 0.49 32.20 28.23
C MET A 262 -0.06 33.60 28.52
N ARG A 263 0.16 34.58 27.62
CA ARG A 263 -0.44 35.92 27.73
C ARG A 263 -1.94 35.89 27.46
N ALA A 264 -2.38 35.16 26.43
CA ALA A 264 -3.80 34.99 26.11
C ALA A 264 -4.56 34.35 27.27
N GLU A 265 -3.97 33.34 27.90
CA GLU A 265 -4.54 32.65 29.06
C GLU A 265 -4.72 33.56 30.27
N ARG A 266 -3.73 34.40 30.58
CA ARG A 266 -3.84 35.41 31.64
C ARG A 266 -4.93 36.45 31.35
N LYS A 267 -5.03 36.92 30.10
CA LYS A 267 -6.03 37.90 29.68
C LYS A 267 -7.48 37.42 29.77
N LEU A 268 -7.72 36.12 29.70
CA LEU A 268 -9.06 35.54 29.77
C LEU A 268 -9.47 35.15 31.19
N ARG A 269 -8.54 35.24 32.16
CA ARG A 269 -8.81 34.99 33.58
C ARG A 269 -8.97 36.24 34.43
N GLY A 270 -8.37 37.34 34.00
CA GLY A 270 -8.55 38.66 34.62
C GLY A 270 -9.74 39.37 34.01
#